data_AF-A0A523WUS5-F1
#
_entry.id   AF-A0A523WUS5-F1
#
_cell.length_a   1.000
_cell.length_b   1.000
_cell.length_c   1.000
_cell.angle_alpha   90.00
_cell.angle_beta   90.00
_cell.angle_gamma   90.00
#
_symmetry.space_group_name_H-M   'P 1'
#
loop_
_entity.id
_entity.type
_entity.pdbx_description
1 polymer ?
#
loop_
_entity_poly.entity_id
_entity_poly.type
_entity_poly.pdbx_seq_one_letter_code
_entity_poly.pdbx_strand_id
1 'polypeptide(L)' 'MQSLQNIDYQIQIEEALKRAKCKKVFYLYDESGNRQLLGVFSMKKASQIKKYFQNKKLIDRLAEFEIRTTEPDSSFKY' A
#
# COMPACT_ATOMS: atom_id res chain seq x y z
N MET A 1 8.33 3.74 37.49
CA MET A 1 7.74 2.58 36.78
C MET A 1 7.66 2.81 35.27
N GLN A 2 8.75 3.22 34.59
CA GLN A 2 8.72 3.52 33.14
C GLN A 2 9.29 2.39 32.25
N SER A 3 9.95 1.37 32.84
CA SER A 3 10.53 0.25 32.09
C SER A 3 9.48 -0.68 31.48
N LEU A 4 8.48 -1.08 32.27
CA LEU A 4 7.43 -2.03 31.84
C LEU A 4 6.66 -1.56 30.58
N GLN A 5 6.31 -0.27 30.50
CA GLN A 5 5.62 0.29 29.34
C GLN A 5 6.49 0.29 28.07
N ASN A 6 7.80 0.53 28.19
CA ASN A 6 8.71 0.47 27.03
C ASN A 6 8.87 -0.97 26.50
N ILE A 7 8.91 -1.96 27.38
CA ILE A 7 8.96 -3.39 27.00
C ILE A 7 7.69 -3.79 26.25
N ASP A 8 6.51 -3.37 26.73
CA ASP A 8 5.21 -3.62 26.09
C ASP A 8 5.15 -2.99 24.68
N TYR A 9 5.52 -1.71 24.52
CA TYR A 9 5.59 -1.07 23.20
C TYR A 9 6.59 -1.77 22.26
N GLN A 10 7.75 -2.24 22.73
CA GLN A 10 8.69 -2.98 21.90
C GLN A 10 8.08 -4.30 21.41
N ILE A 11 7.38 -5.04 22.28
CA ILE A 11 6.67 -6.28 21.90
C ILE A 11 5.58 -5.99 20.85
N GLN A 12 4.78 -4.94 21.05
CA GLN A 12 3.72 -4.54 20.10
C GLN A 12 4.30 -4.14 18.74
N ILE A 13 5.43 -3.41 18.71
CA ILE A 13 6.14 -3.05 17.48
C ILE A 13 6.66 -4.31 16.78
N GLU A 14 7.26 -5.25 17.50
CA GLU A 14 7.72 -6.52 16.94
C GLU A 14 6.56 -7.36 16.38
N GLU A 15 5.42 -7.46 17.07
CA GLU A 15 4.24 -8.14 16.54
C GLU A 15 3.69 -7.46 15.28
N ALA A 16 3.62 -6.13 15.26
CA ALA A 16 3.20 -5.37 14.09
C ALA A 16 4.15 -5.62 12.91
N LEU A 17 5.46 -5.63 13.12
CA LEU A 17 6.46 -5.93 12.10
C LEU A 17 6.38 -7.38 11.60
N LYS A 18 6.10 -8.36 12.48
CA LYS A 18 5.89 -9.77 12.12
C LYS A 18 4.59 -9.98 11.31
N ARG A 19 3.57 -9.14 11.51
CA ARG A 19 2.28 -9.18 10.80
C ARG A 19 2.24 -8.34 9.52
N ALA A 20 3.06 -7.28 9.43
CA ALA A 20 3.10 -6.38 8.29
C ALA A 20 3.65 -7.06 7.02
N LYS A 21 3.01 -6.78 5.88
CA LYS A 21 3.36 -7.38 4.58
C LYS A 21 3.86 -6.31 3.63
N CYS A 22 4.84 -6.65 2.78
CA CYS A 22 5.20 -5.81 1.64
C CYS A 22 4.03 -5.71 0.66
N LYS A 23 3.62 -4.48 0.37
CA LYS A 23 2.49 -4.11 -0.50
C LYS A 23 2.87 -2.91 -1.35
N LYS A 24 2.11 -2.66 -2.41
CA LYS A 24 2.19 -1.39 -3.15
C LYS A 24 1.01 -0.48 -2.83
N VAL A 25 1.31 0.79 -2.59
CA VAL A 25 0.35 1.89 -2.71
C VAL A 25 0.33 2.31 -4.17
N PHE A 26 -0.86 2.54 -4.72
CA PHE A 26 -1.01 3.25 -5.98
C PHE A 26 -1.63 4.62 -5.79
N TYR A 27 -1.14 5.57 -6.57
CA TYR A 27 -1.79 6.85 -6.80
C TYR A 27 -2.05 7.01 -8.29
N LEU A 28 -3.20 7.57 -8.64
CA LEU A 28 -3.55 7.96 -10.01
C LEU A 28 -3.52 9.49 -10.11
N TYR A 29 -2.89 10.01 -11.16
CA TYR A 29 -2.93 11.42 -11.50
C TYR A 29 -4.09 11.71 -12.45
N ASP A 30 -4.85 12.77 -12.16
CA ASP A 30 -5.82 13.32 -13.12
C ASP A 30 -5.14 14.21 -14.17
N GLU A 31 -5.93 14.79 -15.08
CA GLU A 31 -5.42 15.59 -16.21
C GLU A 31 -4.92 16.98 -15.77
N SER A 32 -5.24 17.39 -14.55
CA SER A 32 -4.75 18.60 -13.88
C SER A 32 -3.51 18.33 -13.00
N GLY A 33 -3.05 17.07 -12.93
CA GLY A 33 -1.91 16.65 -12.11
C GLY A 33 -2.23 16.41 -10.63
N ASN A 34 -3.51 16.36 -10.23
CA ASN A 34 -3.87 16.06 -8.84
C ASN A 34 -3.66 14.58 -8.55
N ARG A 35 -3.05 14.27 -7.40
CA ARG A 35 -2.71 12.90 -6.99
C ARG A 35 -3.81 12.26 -6.13
N GLN A 36 -4.63 11.39 -6.72
CA GLN A 36 -5.65 10.63 -5.99
C GLN A 36 -5.10 9.30 -5.46
N LEU A 37 -5.43 8.93 -4.22
CA LEU A 37 -5.08 7.62 -3.65
C LEU A 37 -6.00 6.54 -4.22
N LEU A 38 -5.42 5.55 -4.91
CA LEU A 38 -6.15 4.46 -5.53
C LEU A 38 -6.27 3.24 -4.60
N GLY A 39 -5.34 3.09 -3.64
CA GLY A 39 -5.41 2.11 -2.56
C GLY A 39 -4.09 1.38 -2.29
N VAL A 40 -4.16 0.37 -1.43
CA VAL A 40 -3.03 -0.47 -1.01
C VAL A 40 -3.30 -1.93 -1.41
N PHE A 41 -2.31 -2.57 -2.04
CA PHE A 41 -2.50 -3.89 -2.67
C PHE A 41 -1.30 -4.80 -2.46
N SER A 42 -1.56 -6.08 -2.19
CA SER A 42 -0.54 -7.13 -2.25
C SER A 42 0.15 -7.18 -3.62
N MET A 43 1.42 -7.58 -3.67
CA MET A 43 2.22 -7.63 -4.91
C MET A 43 1.52 -8.36 -6.08
N LYS A 44 0.75 -9.42 -5.79
CA LYS A 44 -0.04 -10.15 -6.79
C LYS A 44 -1.16 -9.29 -7.40
N LYS A 45 -1.98 -8.63 -6.57
CA LYS A 45 -2.99 -7.67 -7.06
C LYS A 45 -2.32 -6.49 -7.76
N ALA A 46 -1.23 -5.97 -7.22
CA ALA A 46 -0.51 -4.84 -7.80
C ALA A 46 -0.06 -5.09 -9.24
N SER A 47 0.46 -6.29 -9.54
CA SER A 47 0.79 -6.71 -10.90
C SER A 47 -0.43 -6.73 -11.84
N GLN A 48 -1.59 -7.20 -11.36
CA GLN A 48 -2.84 -7.22 -12.14
C GLN A 48 -3.35 -5.80 -12.42
N ILE A 49 -3.30 -4.91 -11.44
CA ILE A 49 -3.69 -3.49 -11.55
C ILE A 49 -2.78 -2.77 -12.56
N LYS A 50 -1.47 -2.97 -12.47
CA LYS A 50 -0.51 -2.38 -13.42
C LYS A 50 -0.78 -2.81 -14.86
N LYS A 51 -1.10 -4.09 -15.10
CA LYS A 51 -1.52 -4.60 -16.41
C LYS A 51 -2.84 -3.99 -16.91
N TYR A 52 -3.82 -3.77 -16.04
CA TYR A 52 -5.08 -3.10 -16.40
C TYR A 52 -4.84 -1.66 -16.88
N PHE A 53 -4.04 -0.87 -16.15
CA PHE A 53 -3.68 0.50 -16.57
C PHE A 53 -2.82 0.54 -17.84
N GLN A 54 -1.90 -0.42 -18.01
CA GLN A 54 -1.10 -0.59 -19.23
C GLN A 54 -2.00 -0.88 -20.45
N ASN A 55 -2.95 -1.81 -20.33
CA ASN A 55 -3.90 -2.12 -21.40
C ASN A 55 -4.79 -0.93 -21.77
N LYS A 56 -5.10 -0.04 -20.81
CA LYS A 56 -5.84 1.21 -21.05
C LYS A 56 -4.99 2.39 -21.53
N LYS A 57 -3.67 2.23 -21.74
CA LYS A 57 -2.72 3.32 -22.04
C LYS A 57 -2.72 4.46 -21.00
N LEU A 58 -2.97 4.11 -19.74
CA LEU A 58 -3.04 5.05 -18.59
C LEU A 58 -1.91 4.80 -17.57
N ILE A 59 -0.90 4.00 -17.94
CA ILE A 59 0.19 3.60 -17.05
C ILE A 59 1.04 4.79 -16.59
N ASP A 60 1.24 5.78 -17.46
CA ASP A 60 2.06 6.97 -17.17
C ASP A 60 1.40 7.92 -16.16
N ARG A 61 0.10 7.73 -15.90
CA ARG A 61 -0.64 8.44 -14.82
C ARG A 61 -0.62 7.68 -13.50
N LEU A 62 0.00 6.50 -13.41
CA LEU A 62 -0.01 5.62 -12.23
C LEU A 62 1.34 5.64 -11.50
N ALA A 63 1.42 6.29 -10.34
CA ALA A 63 2.57 6.18 -9.45
C ALA A 63 2.41 4.99 -8.49
N GLU A 64 3.50 4.26 -8.26
CA GLU A 64 3.55 3.11 -7.35
C GLU A 64 4.66 3.26 -6.30
N PHE A 65 4.35 2.94 -5.04
CA PHE A 65 5.29 2.98 -3.92
C PHE A 65 5.21 1.68 -3.13
N GLU A 66 6.35 1.06 -2.79
CA GLU A 66 6.35 -0.09 -1.87
C GLU A 66 6.25 0.39 -0.42
N ILE A 67 5.39 -0.26 0.36
CA ILE A 67 5.26 -0.04 1.80
C ILE A 67 5.19 -1.38 2.54
N ARG A 68 5.49 -1.36 3.84
CA ARG A 68 5.10 -2.43 4.76
C ARG A 68 3.90 -1.98 5.57
N THR A 69 2.84 -2.77 5.58
CA THR A 69 1.65 -2.47 6.40
C THR A 69 0.88 -3.73 6.79
N THR A 70 0.16 -3.65 7.91
CA THR A 70 -0.84 -4.62 8.38
C THR A 70 -2.21 -4.41 7.72
N GLU A 71 -2.48 -3.23 7.15
CA GLU A 71 -3.74 -2.89 6.46
C GLU A 71 -4.14 -3.97 5.44
N PRO A 72 -5.43 -4.30 5.28
CA PRO A 72 -5.91 -5.25 4.26
C PRO A 72 -5.65 -4.73 2.83
N ASP A 73 -5.90 -5.57 1.82
CA ASP A 73 -5.88 -5.09 0.44
C ASP A 73 -7.15 -4.29 0.16
N SER A 74 -7.02 -3.06 -0.35
CA SER A 74 -8.14 -2.23 -0.76
C SER A 74 -9.03 -2.93 -1.80
N SER A 75 -10.32 -2.54 -1.84
CA SER A 75 -11.24 -2.98 -2.88
C SER A 75 -10.92 -2.28 -4.20
N PHE A 76 -11.04 -3.00 -5.32
CA PHE A 76 -10.88 -2.47 -6.67
C PHE A 76 -12.06 -2.96 -7.50
N LYS A 77 -12.75 -2.06 -8.20
CA LYS A 77 -13.99 -2.31 -8.94
C LYS A 77 -13.99 -1.48 -10.23
N TYR A 78 -14.57 -2.02 -11.30
CA TYR A 78 -14.41 -1.59 -12.69
C TYR A 78 -15.60 -2.02 -13.56
#